data_AF-A0A067U3F6-F1
#
_entry.id   AF-A0A067U3F6-F1
#
_cell.length_a   1.000
_cell.length_b   1.000
_cell.length_c   1.000
_cell.angle_alpha   90.00
_cell.angle_beta   90.00
_cell.angle_gamma   90.00
#
_symmetry.space_group_name_H-M   'P 1'
#
loop_
_entity.id
_entity.type
_entity.pdbx_description
1 polymer ?
#
loop_
_entity_poly.entity_id
_entity_poly.type
_entity_poly.pdbx_seq_one_letter_code
_entity_poly.pdbx_strand_id
1 'polypeptide(L)'
;MGLKDEYSLAREWVAGELSFERDDSFSTFEVHNHPRPCALLSAYHLSDHDPIYLQEATELADRMLPAFDTPSGLPLPVINLAERKGYHTKDFPDLSSIAEVATLQLEFRYLSQLTGREEYWCAVEKVMEVVKRARLPHGLASIFIRIEDGQFDTSVIRLGSRGDSFYEYLL
;
A
#
# COMPACT_ATOMS: atom_id res chain seq x y z
N MET A 1 21.86 -11.89 8.74
CA MET A 1 22.31 -11.95 10.15
C MET A 1 22.53 -13.37 10.67
N GLY A 2 22.23 -14.44 9.90
CA GLY A 2 22.57 -15.82 10.31
C GLY A 2 21.76 -16.37 11.50
N LEU A 3 20.79 -15.61 11.99
CA LEU A 3 19.89 -15.91 13.11
C LEU A 3 18.77 -16.85 12.65
N LYS A 4 19.05 -18.16 12.63
CA LYS A 4 18.12 -19.19 12.14
C LYS A 4 17.07 -19.59 13.19
N ASP A 5 17.43 -19.54 14.46
CA ASP A 5 16.56 -19.96 15.56
C ASP A 5 15.46 -18.92 15.80
N GLU A 6 15.82 -17.64 15.81
CA GLU A 6 14.87 -16.52 15.90
C GLU A 6 13.96 -16.46 14.68
N TYR A 7 14.49 -16.75 13.49
CA TYR A 7 13.70 -16.82 12.26
C TYR A 7 12.65 -17.94 12.35
N SER A 8 13.03 -19.11 12.86
CA SER A 8 12.10 -20.25 13.00
C SER A 8 10.97 -19.94 13.97
N LEU A 9 11.29 -19.30 15.10
CA LEU A 9 10.29 -18.83 16.06
C LEU A 9 9.32 -17.80 15.44
N ALA A 10 9.85 -16.84 14.69
CA ALA A 10 9.03 -15.84 14.01
C ALA A 10 8.13 -16.47 12.93
N ARG A 11 8.64 -17.47 12.21
CA ARG A 11 7.87 -18.22 11.20
C ARG A 11 6.70 -18.98 11.84
N GLU A 12 6.93 -19.64 12.97
CA GLU A 12 5.86 -20.34 13.70
C GLU A 12 4.80 -19.36 14.20
N TRP A 13 5.21 -18.19 14.70
CA TRP A 13 4.29 -17.14 15.11
C TRP A 13 3.45 -16.62 13.92
N VAL A 14 4.07 -16.37 12.77
CA VAL A 14 3.35 -15.96 11.55
C VAL A 14 2.34 -17.02 11.12
N ALA A 15 2.69 -18.31 11.21
CA ALA A 15 1.79 -19.39 10.81
C ALA A 15 0.63 -19.64 11.80
N GLY A 16 0.81 -19.30 13.08
CA GLY A 16 -0.13 -19.67 14.15
C GLY A 16 -0.96 -18.52 14.72
N GLU A 17 -0.39 -17.31 14.82
CA GLU A 17 -0.99 -16.18 15.54
C GLU A 17 -1.29 -14.97 14.66
N LEU A 18 -0.75 -14.91 13.44
CA LEU A 18 -1.04 -13.81 12.52
C LEU A 18 -2.49 -13.93 12.04
N SER A 19 -3.33 -13.00 12.52
CA SER A 19 -4.71 -12.88 12.08
C SER A 19 -5.00 -11.44 11.67
N PHE A 20 -5.62 -11.29 10.50
CA PHE A 20 -6.05 -10.00 9.97
C PHE A 20 -7.54 -9.70 10.26
N GLU A 21 -8.23 -10.57 11.00
CA GLU A 21 -9.67 -10.46 11.31
C GLU A 21 -9.96 -9.59 12.55
N ARG A 22 -9.19 -8.53 12.75
CA ARG A 22 -9.50 -7.53 13.77
C ARG A 22 -10.31 -6.40 13.17
N ASP A 23 -11.48 -6.18 13.74
CA ASP A 23 -12.34 -5.03 13.47
C ASP A 23 -11.73 -3.77 14.08
N ASP A 24 -10.74 -3.24 13.38
CA ASP A 24 -10.06 -2.01 13.75
C ASP A 24 -9.72 -1.21 12.49
N SER A 25 -9.63 0.11 12.66
CA SER A 25 -9.33 1.05 11.57
C SER A 25 -7.84 1.27 11.49
N PHE A 26 -7.22 0.82 10.41
CA PHE A 26 -5.79 1.00 10.18
C PHE A 26 -5.53 2.02 9.07
N SER A 27 -4.43 2.76 9.17
CA SER A 27 -3.97 3.61 8.06
C SER A 27 -3.49 2.73 6.91
N THR A 28 -4.03 2.91 5.71
CA THR A 28 -3.69 2.14 4.52
C THR A 28 -2.20 2.22 4.21
N PHE A 29 -1.57 3.37 4.44
CA PHE A 29 -0.13 3.54 4.26
C PHE A 29 0.72 2.85 5.31
N GLU A 30 0.36 2.97 6.59
CA GLU A 30 1.11 2.31 7.67
C GLU A 30 1.00 0.79 7.58
N VAL A 31 -0.17 0.29 7.16
CA VAL A 31 -0.41 -1.14 6.88
C VAL A 31 0.46 -1.65 5.73
N HIS A 32 0.76 -0.77 4.78
CA HIS A 32 1.49 -1.09 3.57
C HIS A 32 3.01 -0.97 3.74
N ASN A 33 3.49 0.18 4.21
CA ASN A 33 4.91 0.52 4.29
C ASN A 33 5.62 -0.12 5.49
N HIS A 34 4.87 -0.51 6.53
CA HIS A 34 5.38 -1.17 7.74
C HIS A 34 4.46 -2.37 8.07
N PRO A 35 4.91 -3.38 8.82
CA PRO A 35 5.86 -4.44 8.54
C PRO A 35 5.25 -5.67 7.80
N ARG A 36 4.39 -5.51 6.78
CA ARG A 36 3.62 -6.67 6.26
C ARG A 36 3.86 -7.08 4.80
N PRO A 37 3.37 -6.42 3.74
CA PRO A 37 3.53 -6.96 2.38
C PRO A 37 5.00 -7.05 1.96
N CYS A 38 5.74 -5.94 2.05
CA CYS A 38 7.16 -5.88 1.65
C CYS A 38 8.04 -6.82 2.50
N ALA A 39 7.78 -6.90 3.81
CA ALA A 39 8.52 -7.77 4.73
C ALA A 39 8.25 -9.26 4.48
N LEU A 40 6.98 -9.65 4.24
CA LEU A 40 6.60 -11.03 3.91
C LEU A 40 7.15 -11.43 2.54
N LEU A 41 7.10 -10.54 1.56
CA LEU A 41 7.67 -10.76 0.22
C LEU A 41 9.20 -10.90 0.25
N SER A 42 9.87 -10.06 1.04
CA SER A 42 11.32 -10.17 1.26
C SER A 42 11.68 -11.46 1.99
N ALA A 43 10.91 -11.82 3.02
CA ALA A 43 11.07 -13.09 3.73
C ALA A 43 10.88 -14.28 2.79
N TYR A 44 9.87 -14.26 1.91
CA TYR A 44 9.62 -15.29 0.91
C TYR A 44 10.85 -15.53 0.01
N HIS A 45 11.49 -14.48 -0.48
CA HIS A 45 12.70 -14.62 -1.31
C HIS A 45 13.94 -15.07 -0.53
N LEU A 46 14.08 -14.64 0.73
CA LEU A 46 15.23 -15.03 1.56
C LEU A 46 15.10 -16.42 2.18
N SER A 47 13.89 -16.99 2.19
CA SER A 47 13.55 -18.27 2.82
C SER A 47 13.35 -19.43 1.85
N ASP A 48 13.89 -19.33 0.64
CA ASP A 48 13.79 -20.38 -0.39
C ASP A 48 12.33 -20.65 -0.82
N HIS A 49 11.53 -19.57 -0.92
CA HIS A 49 10.14 -19.58 -1.42
C HIS A 49 9.12 -20.30 -0.52
N ASP A 50 9.19 -20.08 0.80
CA ASP A 50 8.20 -20.60 1.75
C ASP A 50 6.77 -20.10 1.41
N PRO A 51 5.81 -20.96 1.02
CA PRO A 51 4.52 -20.55 0.49
C PRO A 51 3.64 -19.82 1.50
N ILE A 52 3.91 -19.98 2.80
CA ILE A 52 3.17 -19.33 3.90
C ILE A 52 3.22 -17.81 3.74
N TYR A 53 4.41 -17.25 3.51
CA TYR A 53 4.57 -15.79 3.39
C TYR A 53 3.85 -15.22 2.18
N LEU A 54 3.83 -15.97 1.07
CA LEU A 54 3.11 -15.56 -0.13
C LEU A 54 1.59 -15.61 0.10
N GLN A 55 1.09 -16.63 0.80
CA GLN A 55 -0.33 -16.75 1.12
C GLN A 55 -0.80 -15.60 2.02
N GLU A 56 -0.06 -15.31 3.10
CA GLU A 56 -0.36 -14.20 4.01
C GLU A 56 -0.30 -12.84 3.30
N ALA A 57 0.72 -12.64 2.45
CA ALA A 57 0.84 -11.41 1.65
C ALA A 57 -0.34 -11.25 0.67
N THR A 58 -0.76 -12.34 0.02
CA THR A 58 -1.90 -12.36 -0.92
C THR A 58 -3.20 -12.06 -0.18
N GLU A 59 -3.42 -12.67 0.97
CA GLU A 59 -4.61 -12.41 1.79
C GLU A 59 -4.69 -10.95 2.24
N LEU A 60 -3.56 -10.37 2.64
CA LEU A 60 -3.50 -8.96 3.00
C LEU A 60 -3.79 -8.05 1.79
N ALA A 61 -3.19 -8.34 0.64
CA ALA A 61 -3.44 -7.59 -0.59
C ALA A 61 -4.91 -7.67 -1.01
N ASP A 62 -5.53 -8.84 -0.93
CA ASP A 62 -6.95 -9.05 -1.22
C ASP A 62 -7.85 -8.24 -0.28
N ARG A 63 -7.48 -8.11 1.00
CA ARG A 63 -8.19 -7.26 1.96
C ARG A 63 -7.98 -5.77 1.68
N MET A 64 -6.89 -5.39 1.01
CA MET A 64 -6.57 -4.01 0.63
C MET A 64 -7.19 -3.55 -0.70
N LEU A 65 -7.50 -4.48 -1.61
CA LEU A 65 -8.11 -4.15 -2.92
C LEU A 65 -9.35 -3.23 -2.82
N PRO A 66 -10.29 -3.41 -1.87
CA PRO A 66 -11.45 -2.54 -1.76
C PRO A 66 -11.13 -1.08 -1.40
N ALA A 67 -9.93 -0.79 -0.86
CA ALA A 67 -9.53 0.59 -0.62
C ALA A 67 -9.31 1.38 -1.91
N PHE A 68 -9.04 0.70 -3.03
CA PHE A 68 -8.85 1.30 -4.35
C PHE A 68 -10.18 1.47 -5.13
N ASP A 69 -11.30 0.98 -4.60
CA ASP A 69 -12.62 1.10 -5.23
C ASP A 69 -13.20 2.51 -5.01
N THR A 70 -12.54 3.50 -5.59
CA THR A 70 -12.95 4.91 -5.57
C THR A 70 -13.17 5.42 -7.00
N PRO A 71 -13.95 6.49 -7.21
CA PRO A 71 -14.23 7.03 -8.54
C PRO A 71 -12.97 7.41 -9.34
N SER A 72 -11.92 7.86 -8.65
CA SER A 72 -10.63 8.17 -9.26
C SER A 72 -9.68 6.97 -9.33
N GLY A 73 -9.95 5.90 -8.59
CA GLY A 73 -9.03 4.76 -8.43
C GLY A 73 -7.89 5.01 -7.44
N LEU A 74 -7.92 6.12 -6.69
CA LEU A 74 -6.98 6.40 -5.61
C LEU A 74 -7.37 5.64 -4.33
N PRO A 75 -6.41 5.07 -3.59
CA PRO A 75 -6.70 4.36 -2.36
C PRO A 75 -7.17 5.32 -1.26
N LEU A 76 -8.15 4.85 -0.48
CA LEU A 76 -8.60 5.53 0.74
C LEU A 76 -7.50 5.46 1.82
N PRO A 77 -7.35 6.51 2.66
CA PRO A 77 -6.27 6.62 3.63
C PRO A 77 -6.45 5.68 4.84
N VAL A 78 -7.69 5.25 5.13
CA VAL A 78 -8.00 4.32 6.22
C VAL A 78 -8.65 3.08 5.64
N ILE A 79 -8.31 1.92 6.18
CA ILE A 79 -8.91 0.64 5.83
C ILE A 79 -9.23 -0.17 7.08
N ASN A 80 -10.40 -0.79 7.08
CA ASN A 80 -10.74 -1.84 8.02
C ASN A 80 -10.50 -3.21 7.36
N LEU A 81 -9.58 -3.98 7.92
CA LEU A 81 -9.15 -5.28 7.37
C LEU A 81 -10.15 -6.42 7.63
N ALA A 82 -10.99 -6.30 8.66
CA ALA A 82 -12.04 -7.27 8.94
C ALA A 82 -13.26 -7.04 8.03
N GLU A 83 -13.69 -5.79 7.91
CA GLU A 83 -14.83 -5.43 7.07
C GLU A 83 -14.48 -5.34 5.57
N ARG A 84 -13.18 -5.33 5.24
CA ARG A 84 -12.65 -5.13 3.88
C ARG A 84 -13.22 -3.86 3.24
N LYS A 85 -13.26 -2.78 4.02
CA LYS A 85 -13.80 -1.48 3.60
C LYS A 85 -12.79 -0.38 3.87
N GLY A 86 -12.58 0.47 2.87
CA GLY A 86 -11.87 1.72 3.04
C GLY A 86 -12.79 2.78 3.66
N TYR A 87 -12.21 3.64 4.48
CA TYR A 87 -12.86 4.78 5.10
C TYR A 87 -12.08 6.06 4.81
N HIS A 88 -12.81 7.17 4.75
CA HIS A 88 -12.21 8.50 4.70
C HIS A 88 -11.67 8.90 6.07
N THR A 89 -10.59 9.68 6.09
CA THR A 89 -10.05 10.24 7.34
C THR A 89 -11.03 11.24 7.93
N LYS A 90 -11.22 11.23 9.26
CA LYS A 90 -12.12 12.15 9.97
C LYS A 90 -11.71 13.63 9.84
N ASP A 91 -10.42 13.89 9.71
CA ASP A 91 -9.86 15.25 9.65
C ASP A 91 -9.91 15.85 8.24
N PHE A 92 -9.74 15.01 7.21
CA PHE A 92 -9.73 15.42 5.80
C PHE A 92 -10.39 14.33 4.95
N PRO A 93 -11.72 14.36 4.78
CA PRO A 93 -12.41 13.26 4.12
C PRO A 93 -11.96 13.12 2.65
N ASP A 94 -11.70 14.22 1.96
CA ASP A 94 -11.49 14.18 0.51
C ASP A 94 -10.02 14.19 0.09
N LEU A 95 -9.08 14.28 1.06
CA LEU A 95 -7.65 14.44 0.79
C LEU A 95 -6.86 13.22 1.25
N SER A 96 -6.08 12.67 0.33
CA SER A 96 -5.03 11.67 0.62
C SER A 96 -3.65 12.30 0.46
N SER A 97 -2.67 11.82 1.24
CA SER A 97 -1.28 12.22 1.02
C SER A 97 -0.73 11.56 -0.25
N ILE A 98 0.12 12.25 -1.02
CA ILE A 98 0.70 11.64 -2.22
C ILE A 98 1.63 10.46 -1.88
N ALA A 99 2.42 10.57 -0.81
CA ALA A 99 3.22 9.45 -0.32
C ALA A 99 2.36 8.21 -0.04
N GLU A 100 1.14 8.39 0.49
CA GLU A 100 0.29 7.27 0.86
C GLU A 100 -0.29 6.55 -0.36
N VAL A 101 -0.69 7.28 -1.39
CA VAL A 101 -1.24 6.69 -2.62
C VAL A 101 -0.14 6.16 -3.54
N ALA A 102 1.05 6.76 -3.52
CA ALA A 102 2.09 6.53 -4.51
C ALA A 102 3.31 5.76 -3.98
N THR A 103 3.15 5.06 -2.86
CA THR A 103 4.16 4.14 -2.27
C THR A 103 3.58 2.73 -2.14
N LEU A 104 2.74 2.31 -3.11
CA LEU A 104 2.11 0.99 -3.15
C LEU A 104 2.52 0.15 -4.36
N GLN A 105 3.23 0.76 -5.30
CA GLN A 105 3.42 0.28 -6.65
C GLN A 105 4.33 -0.94 -6.68
N LEU A 106 5.46 -0.91 -5.97
CA LEU A 106 6.46 -1.97 -6.06
C LEU A 106 5.93 -3.29 -5.51
N GLU A 107 5.26 -3.25 -4.36
CA GLU A 107 4.73 -4.44 -3.69
C GLU A 107 3.59 -5.06 -4.49
N PHE A 108 2.62 -4.27 -4.94
CA PHE A 108 1.48 -4.79 -5.71
C PHE A 108 1.91 -5.33 -7.08
N ARG A 109 2.85 -4.66 -7.76
CA ARG A 109 3.42 -5.16 -9.02
C ARG A 109 4.16 -6.48 -8.81
N TYR A 110 4.93 -6.60 -7.74
CA TYR A 110 5.66 -7.81 -7.41
C TYR A 110 4.74 -8.95 -6.99
N LEU A 111 3.70 -8.65 -6.20
CA LEU A 111 2.68 -9.62 -5.80
C LEU A 111 1.89 -10.12 -7.02
N SER A 112 1.59 -9.23 -7.98
CA SER A 112 1.03 -9.60 -9.28
C SER A 112 1.94 -10.56 -10.05
N GLN A 113 3.26 -10.29 -10.07
CA GLN A 113 4.24 -11.16 -10.73
C GLN A 113 4.32 -12.55 -10.10
N LEU A 114 4.25 -12.65 -8.76
CA LEU A 114 4.32 -13.93 -8.05
C LEU A 114 3.02 -14.74 -8.13
N THR A 115 1.86 -14.07 -8.04
CA THR A 115 0.55 -14.72 -8.03
C THR A 115 -0.04 -14.92 -9.43
N GLY A 116 0.48 -14.21 -10.44
CA GLY A 116 -0.07 -14.16 -11.80
C GLY A 116 -1.39 -13.38 -11.90
N ARG A 117 -1.81 -12.67 -10.84
CA ARG A 117 -3.05 -11.90 -10.81
C ARG A 117 -2.81 -10.46 -11.25
N GLU A 118 -3.33 -10.07 -12.41
CA GLU A 118 -3.15 -8.72 -12.99
C GLU A 118 -3.94 -7.62 -12.26
N GLU A 119 -4.89 -7.98 -11.40
CA GLU A 119 -5.72 -7.06 -10.61
C GLU A 119 -4.88 -6.12 -9.73
N TYR A 120 -3.84 -6.63 -9.05
CA TYR A 120 -2.94 -5.80 -8.24
C TYR A 120 -2.16 -4.81 -9.10
N TRP A 121 -1.67 -5.26 -10.26
CA TRP A 121 -0.95 -4.42 -11.21
C TRP A 121 -1.85 -3.30 -11.75
N CYS A 122 -3.05 -3.67 -12.20
CA CYS A 122 -4.04 -2.73 -12.73
C CYS A 122 -4.44 -1.68 -11.70
N ALA A 123 -4.57 -2.05 -10.42
CA ALA A 123 -4.91 -1.12 -9.36
C ALA A 123 -3.85 -0.02 -9.21
N VAL A 124 -2.57 -0.40 -9.12
CA VAL A 124 -1.50 0.59 -8.92
C VAL A 124 -1.13 1.38 -10.17
N GLU A 125 -1.30 0.80 -11.36
CA GLU A 125 -1.13 1.56 -12.61
C GLU A 125 -2.18 2.66 -12.74
N LYS A 126 -3.45 2.38 -12.39
CA LYS A 126 -4.50 3.41 -12.40
C LYS A 126 -4.14 4.59 -11.50
N VAL A 127 -3.61 4.33 -10.30
CA VAL A 127 -3.13 5.37 -9.39
C VAL A 127 -2.04 6.22 -10.05
N MET A 128 -1.05 5.57 -10.69
CA MET A 128 0.03 6.29 -11.37
C MET A 128 -0.46 7.09 -12.58
N GLU A 129 -1.44 6.59 -13.32
CA GLU A 129 -2.07 7.33 -14.40
C GLU A 129 -2.77 8.58 -13.91
N VAL A 130 -3.52 8.49 -12.80
CA VAL A 130 -4.24 9.63 -12.20
C VAL A 130 -3.23 10.69 -11.75
N VAL A 131 -2.21 10.29 -11.00
CA VAL A 131 -1.14 11.18 -10.53
C VAL A 131 -0.41 11.86 -11.71
N LYS A 132 -0.16 11.11 -12.80
CA LYS A 132 0.49 11.64 -14.01
C LYS A 132 -0.40 12.62 -14.77
N ARG A 133 -1.72 12.37 -14.83
CA ARG A 133 -2.70 13.29 -15.44
C ARG A 133 -2.88 14.56 -14.60
N ALA A 134 -2.77 14.44 -13.28
CA ALA A 134 -2.89 15.55 -12.35
C ALA A 134 -1.68 16.50 -12.35
N ARG A 135 -0.63 16.23 -13.12
CA ARG A 135 0.65 16.95 -13.07
C ARG A 135 0.49 18.47 -13.14
N LEU A 136 1.00 19.15 -12.11
CA LEU A 136 0.97 20.61 -12.00
C LEU A 136 1.94 21.28 -13.00
N PRO A 137 1.69 22.54 -13.41
CA PRO A 137 2.51 23.25 -14.41
C PRO A 137 3.99 23.40 -14.02
N HIS A 138 4.28 23.48 -12.73
CA HIS A 138 5.65 23.56 -12.19
C HIS A 138 6.34 22.19 -12.10
N GLY A 139 5.66 21.09 -12.47
CA GLY A 139 6.22 19.75 -12.54
C GLY A 139 6.44 19.04 -11.20
N LEU A 140 6.08 19.69 -10.08
CA LEU A 140 6.19 19.14 -8.72
C LEU A 140 4.83 18.67 -8.22
N ALA A 141 4.83 17.60 -7.42
CA ALA A 141 3.64 17.11 -6.74
C ALA A 141 3.33 17.92 -5.47
N SER A 142 2.06 18.22 -5.27
CA SER A 142 1.55 18.73 -3.98
C SER A 142 1.45 17.58 -2.98
N ILE A 143 1.56 17.87 -1.68
CA ILE A 143 1.48 16.82 -0.65
C ILE A 143 0.10 16.16 -0.55
N PHE A 144 -0.96 16.84 -1.00
CA PHE A 144 -2.34 16.34 -0.96
C PHE A 144 -2.93 16.19 -2.37
N ILE A 145 -3.65 15.09 -2.56
CA ILE A 145 -4.44 14.78 -3.75
C ILE A 145 -5.90 14.52 -3.35
N ARG A 146 -6.85 15.05 -4.14
CA ARG A 146 -8.27 14.79 -3.94
C ARG A 146 -8.65 13.41 -4.44
N ILE A 147 -9.34 12.63 -3.61
CA ILE A 147 -9.77 11.25 -3.94
C ILE A 147 -10.94 11.26 -4.92
N GLU A 148 -11.81 12.27 -4.90
CA GLU A 148 -12.95 12.32 -5.84
C GLU A 148 -12.50 12.63 -7.28
N ASP A 149 -11.72 13.71 -7.45
CA ASP A 149 -11.35 14.23 -8.77
C ASP A 149 -9.97 13.76 -9.26
N GLY A 150 -9.16 13.16 -8.38
CA GLY A 150 -7.77 12.80 -8.67
C GLY A 150 -6.85 13.98 -8.93
N GLN A 151 -7.24 15.21 -8.56
CA GLN A 151 -6.45 16.43 -8.76
C GLN A 151 -5.64 16.79 -7.52
N PHE A 152 -4.46 17.37 -7.73
CA PHE A 152 -3.68 17.94 -6.64
C PHE A 152 -4.41 19.12 -6.02
N ASP A 153 -4.44 19.15 -4.69
CA ASP A 153 -4.88 20.34 -3.98
C ASP A 153 -3.75 21.37 -3.92
N THR A 154 -4.10 22.67 -3.90
CA THR A 154 -3.11 23.75 -3.93
C THR A 154 -2.50 23.90 -2.54
N SER A 155 -1.50 23.08 -2.23
CA SER A 155 -0.90 22.97 -0.90
C SER A 155 0.63 23.07 -0.94
N VAL A 156 1.26 22.99 0.23
CA VAL A 156 2.72 23.15 0.36
C VAL A 156 3.43 21.96 -0.28
N ILE A 157 4.37 22.21 -1.20
CA ILE A 157 5.22 21.16 -1.75
C ILE A 157 6.31 20.84 -0.71
N ARG A 158 6.41 19.57 -0.32
CA ARG A 158 7.45 19.07 0.59
C ARG A 158 8.11 17.84 0.00
N LEU A 159 9.44 17.82 0.04
CA LEU A 159 10.29 16.66 -0.31
C LEU A 159 10.62 15.79 0.92
N GLY A 160 9.97 16.05 2.06
CA GLY A 160 10.05 15.24 3.27
C GLY A 160 8.72 14.56 3.56
N SER A 161 8.33 14.50 4.84
CA SER A 161 7.07 13.88 5.29
C SER A 161 5.88 14.20 4.38
N ARG A 162 5.20 13.13 3.94
CA ARG A 162 4.04 13.10 3.02
C ARG A 162 4.33 13.28 1.53
N GLY A 163 5.58 13.48 1.12
CA GLY A 163 5.97 13.58 -0.30
C GLY A 163 7.30 12.92 -0.69
N ASP A 164 8.09 12.46 0.28
CA ASP A 164 9.40 11.83 0.10
C ASP A 164 9.35 10.52 -0.71
N SER A 165 8.62 9.54 -0.19
CA SER A 165 8.51 8.18 -0.70
C SER A 165 7.92 8.10 -2.10
N PHE A 166 7.12 9.09 -2.50
CA PHE A 166 6.65 9.23 -3.88
C PHE A 166 7.81 9.37 -4.88
N TYR A 167 8.79 10.22 -4.59
CA TYR A 167 9.93 10.41 -5.48
C TYR A 167 10.88 9.20 -5.43
N GLU A 168 10.94 8.48 -4.31
CA GLU A 168 11.73 7.25 -4.19
C GLU A 168 11.19 6.13 -5.09
N TYR A 169 9.86 5.98 -5.18
CA TYR A 169 9.22 4.92 -5.98
C TYR A 169 9.19 5.24 -7.49
N LEU A 170 9.55 6.46 -7.88
CA LEU A 170 9.67 6.88 -9.28
C LEU A 170 11.05 6.59 -9.89
N LEU A 171 12.10 6.39 -9.06
CA LEU A 171 13.47 6.14 -9.49
C LEU A 171 13.68 4.68 -9.90
#